data_AF-A0A9Q3DHF9-F1
#
_entry.id   AF-A0A9Q3DHF9-F1
#
_cell.length_a   1.000
_cell.length_b   1.000
_cell.length_c   1.000
_cell.angle_alpha   90.00
_cell.angle_beta   90.00
_cell.angle_gamma   90.00
#
_symmetry.space_group_name_H-M   'P 1'
#
loop_
_entity.id
_entity.type
_entity.pdbx_description
1 polymer ?
#
loop_
_entity_poly.entity_id
_entity_poly.type
_entity_poly.pdbx_seq_one_letter_code
_entity_poly.pdbx_strand_id
1 'polypeptide(L)'
;MSSKVLTCHQACWAEFLSEFYFTITYHLGRLGTFPDALSRRDNVYPERGADFIIKNPQMFHQLIKQYGIQESRFLSIKVEILSDLADQIPKEVLQDKYYKEILKQLARGESVSDYSLEPQAKLLLFKDRVLVPRNEEIQLNILQKHHESPLAGHPGQEKTLKLIKRDFHWAGMKKFIKEYVSSCQ
;
A
#
# COMPACT_ATOMS: atom_id res chain seq x y z
N MET A 1 33.53 -11.69 39.49
CA MET A 1 32.90 -11.44 38.18
C MET A 1 31.51 -10.86 38.42
N SER A 2 31.22 -9.66 37.93
CA SER A 2 29.87 -9.08 38.04
C SER A 2 28.95 -9.77 37.04
N SER A 3 28.03 -10.63 37.48
CA SER A 3 27.02 -11.22 36.60
C SER A 3 26.06 -10.10 36.16
N LYS A 4 26.18 -9.66 34.91
CA LYS A 4 25.20 -8.74 34.33
C LYS A 4 23.90 -9.49 34.12
N VAL A 5 22.79 -8.96 34.64
CA VAL A 5 21.45 -9.47 34.37
C VAL A 5 21.10 -9.13 32.91
N LEU A 6 20.73 -10.15 32.13
CA LEU A 6 20.31 -9.97 30.74
C LEU A 6 18.90 -9.39 30.66
N THR A 7 18.64 -8.56 29.66
CA THR A 7 17.25 -8.19 29.31
C THR A 7 16.52 -9.36 28.65
N CYS A 8 15.18 -9.32 28.62
CA CYS A 8 14.37 -10.35 27.96
C CYS A 8 14.83 -10.63 26.52
N HIS A 9 15.03 -9.56 25.74
CA HIS A 9 15.53 -9.68 24.37
C HIS A 9 16.94 -10.31 24.30
N GLN A 10 17.85 -9.93 25.21
CA GLN A 10 19.19 -10.52 25.26
C GLN A 10 19.15 -12.00 25.66
N ALA A 11 18.23 -12.41 26.54
CA ALA A 11 18.05 -13.79 26.93
C ALA A 11 17.57 -14.65 25.75
N CYS A 12 16.59 -14.18 24.96
CA CYS A 12 16.13 -14.87 23.75
C CYS A 12 17.27 -15.05 22.73
N TRP A 13 18.07 -14.01 22.49
CA TRP A 13 19.23 -14.12 21.60
C TRP A 13 20.32 -15.04 22.15
N ALA A 14 20.55 -15.03 23.46
CA ALA A 14 21.51 -15.93 24.09
C ALA A 14 21.08 -17.39 23.98
N GLU A 15 19.79 -17.68 24.18
CA GLU A 15 19.20 -19.00 23.97
C GLU A 15 19.38 -19.45 22.52
N PHE A 16 18.98 -18.63 21.55
CA PHE A 16 19.11 -18.94 20.12
C PHE A 16 20.58 -19.18 19.71
N LEU A 17 21.51 -18.32 20.12
CA LEU A 17 22.91 -18.46 19.75
C LEU A 17 23.57 -19.69 20.38
N SER A 18 23.05 -20.17 21.52
CA SER A 18 23.58 -21.37 22.19
C SER A 18 23.43 -22.65 21.37
N GLU A 19 22.55 -22.66 20.37
CA GLU A 19 22.35 -23.79 19.46
C GLU A 19 23.50 -23.98 18.45
N PHE A 20 24.40 -23.00 18.33
CA PHE A 20 25.46 -22.99 17.33
C PHE A 20 26.86 -23.12 17.97
N TYR A 21 27.77 -23.77 17.27
CA TYR A 21 29.19 -23.75 17.61
C TYR A 21 29.85 -22.50 17.02
N PHE A 22 30.14 -21.50 17.85
CA PHE A 22 30.79 -20.27 17.41
C PHE A 22 31.88 -19.82 18.39
N THR A 23 32.77 -18.95 17.92
CA THR A 23 33.81 -18.32 18.74
C THR A 23 33.69 -16.82 18.58
N ILE A 24 33.65 -16.08 19.70
CA ILE A 24 33.65 -14.61 19.67
C ILE A 24 35.10 -14.14 19.63
N THR A 25 35.56 -13.65 18.48
CA THR A 25 36.86 -13.02 18.33
C THR A 25 36.72 -11.51 18.35
N TYR A 26 37.45 -10.84 19.24
CA TYR A 26 37.52 -9.38 19.24
C TYR A 26 38.50 -8.90 18.17
N HIS A 27 38.05 -8.01 17.29
CA HIS A 27 38.88 -7.33 16.31
C HIS A 27 38.90 -5.83 16.60
N LEU A 28 40.11 -5.25 16.65
CA LEU A 28 40.29 -3.81 16.83
C LEU A 28 39.59 -3.06 15.70
N GLY A 29 38.81 -2.03 16.00
CA GLY A 29 37.96 -1.34 15.01
C GLY A 29 38.69 -0.79 13.77
N ARG A 30 40.00 -0.50 13.88
CA ARG A 30 40.86 -0.09 12.75
C ARG A 30 41.13 -1.22 11.74
N LEU A 31 41.06 -2.47 12.17
CA LEU A 31 41.20 -3.69 11.36
C LEU A 31 39.85 -4.27 10.93
N GLY A 32 38.74 -3.68 11.39
CA GLY A 32 37.41 -4.08 10.96
C GLY A 32 37.17 -3.64 9.53
N THR A 33 36.76 -4.56 8.65
CA THR A 33 35.97 -4.19 7.48
C THR A 33 34.69 -3.52 7.98
N PHE A 34 34.17 -2.53 7.25
CA PHE A 34 32.92 -1.84 7.63
C PHE A 34 31.88 -2.90 8.06
N PRO A 35 31.22 -2.78 9.22
CA PRO A 35 30.30 -3.82 9.73
C PRO A 35 29.20 -4.21 8.73
N ASP A 36 28.84 -3.28 7.83
CA ASP A 36 27.86 -3.45 6.77
C ASP A 36 28.44 -4.07 5.47
N ALA A 37 29.75 -4.33 5.40
CA ALA A 37 30.41 -4.88 4.22
C ALA A 37 30.07 -6.36 3.98
N LEU A 38 29.68 -7.12 5.02
CA LEU A 38 29.15 -8.47 4.83
C LEU A 38 27.72 -8.46 4.29
N SER A 39 26.94 -7.41 4.58
CA SER A 39 25.60 -7.19 4.01
C SER A 39 25.64 -6.70 2.57
N ARG A 40 26.77 -6.16 2.10
CA ARG A 40 26.95 -5.56 0.77
C ARG A 40 28.11 -6.19 0.01
N ARG A 41 28.18 -7.52 -0.02
CA ARG A 41 29.14 -8.17 -0.90
C ARG A 41 28.73 -7.92 -2.35
N ASP A 42 29.68 -7.55 -3.22
CA ASP A 42 29.42 -7.24 -4.64
C ASP A 42 28.80 -8.40 -5.43
N ASN A 43 28.96 -9.64 -4.94
CA ASN A 43 28.31 -10.82 -5.51
C ASN A 43 26.83 -10.94 -5.10
N VAL A 44 26.41 -10.32 -3.99
CA VAL A 44 25.03 -10.31 -3.50
C VAL A 44 24.33 -8.99 -3.84
N TYR A 45 24.98 -7.84 -3.71
CA TYR A 45 24.39 -6.51 -3.99
C TYR A 45 25.31 -5.70 -4.92
N PRO A 46 25.19 -5.83 -6.26
CA PRO A 46 26.03 -5.10 -7.19
C PRO A 46 25.70 -3.60 -7.17
N GLU A 47 26.72 -2.75 -7.36
CA GLU A 47 26.58 -1.29 -7.31
C GLU A 47 25.68 -0.68 -8.41
N ARG A 48 25.29 -1.45 -9.45
CA ARG A 48 24.48 -0.97 -10.57
C ARG A 48 23.63 -2.07 -11.23
N GLY A 49 22.41 -1.71 -11.64
CA GLY A 49 21.66 -2.38 -12.72
C GLY A 49 20.90 -3.67 -12.38
N ALA A 50 20.26 -4.24 -13.41
CA ALA A 50 19.45 -5.48 -13.40
C ALA A 50 20.24 -6.76 -13.01
N ASP A 51 21.56 -6.63 -12.84
CA ASP A 51 22.50 -7.71 -12.52
C ASP A 51 22.26 -8.35 -11.15
N PHE A 52 21.56 -7.64 -10.24
CA PHE A 52 21.16 -8.21 -8.95
C PHE A 52 20.27 -9.44 -9.12
N ILE A 53 19.38 -9.46 -10.13
CA ILE A 53 18.46 -10.59 -10.41
C ILE A 53 19.23 -11.81 -10.87
N ILE A 54 20.17 -11.60 -11.80
CA ILE A 54 20.97 -12.67 -12.41
C ILE A 54 21.85 -13.32 -11.34
N LYS A 55 22.39 -12.53 -10.42
CA LYS A 55 23.26 -13.02 -9.34
C LYS A 55 22.50 -13.56 -8.12
N ASN A 56 21.26 -13.15 -7.91
CA ASN A 56 20.45 -13.54 -6.74
C ASN A 56 19.01 -13.88 -7.13
N PRO A 57 18.79 -14.96 -7.92
CA PRO A 57 17.44 -15.31 -8.39
C PRO A 57 16.47 -15.60 -7.24
N GLN A 58 16.98 -16.09 -6.10
CA GLN A 58 16.22 -16.31 -4.86
C GLN A 58 15.79 -15.03 -4.12
N MET A 59 16.35 -13.86 -4.42
CA MET A 59 16.08 -12.60 -3.71
C MET A 59 15.08 -11.68 -4.45
N PHE A 60 14.27 -12.25 -5.33
CA PHE A 60 13.23 -11.55 -6.10
C PHE A 60 12.32 -10.65 -5.23
N HIS A 61 12.07 -11.07 -3.98
CA HIS A 61 11.21 -10.36 -3.04
C HIS A 61 11.72 -8.95 -2.67
N GLN A 62 13.04 -8.71 -2.67
CA GLN A 62 13.63 -7.42 -2.28
C GLN A 62 13.45 -6.33 -3.35
N LEU A 63 13.40 -6.71 -4.63
CA LEU A 63 13.18 -5.79 -5.75
C LEU A 63 11.74 -5.26 -5.80
N ILE A 64 10.77 -6.05 -5.34
CA ILE A 64 9.37 -5.63 -5.27
C ILE A 64 9.20 -4.40 -4.37
N LYS A 65 10.06 -4.24 -3.35
CA LYS A 65 10.09 -3.05 -2.49
C LYS A 65 10.73 -1.83 -3.16
N GLN A 66 11.67 -2.02 -4.09
CA GLN A 66 12.52 -0.95 -4.61
C GLN A 66 12.03 -0.36 -5.94
N TYR A 67 11.47 -1.19 -6.84
CA TYR A 67 11.14 -0.77 -8.21
C TYR A 67 9.65 -0.55 -8.44
N GLY A 68 9.01 0.40 -7.75
CA GLY A 68 7.76 1.04 -8.22
C GLY A 68 6.53 0.16 -8.50
N ILE A 69 6.59 -1.17 -8.30
CA ILE A 69 5.49 -2.08 -8.65
C ILE A 69 4.27 -1.82 -7.77
N GLN A 70 4.46 -1.19 -6.60
CA GLN A 70 3.31 -0.73 -5.81
C GLN A 70 2.47 0.29 -6.60
N GLU A 71 3.06 1.30 -7.24
CA GLU A 71 2.29 2.31 -7.98
C GLU A 71 1.58 1.75 -9.21
N SER A 72 2.26 0.90 -10.00
CA SER A 72 1.65 0.24 -11.17
C SER A 72 0.56 -0.77 -10.78
N ARG A 73 0.72 -1.48 -9.65
CA ARG A 73 -0.34 -2.36 -9.10
C ARG A 73 -1.56 -1.58 -8.64
N PHE A 74 -1.39 -0.44 -7.97
CA PHE A 74 -2.55 0.35 -7.57
C PHE A 74 -3.29 0.94 -8.76
N LEU A 75 -2.58 1.21 -9.87
CA LEU A 75 -3.23 1.52 -11.15
C LEU A 75 -4.08 0.33 -11.63
N SER A 76 -3.56 -0.90 -11.54
CA SER A 76 -4.30 -2.13 -11.88
C SER A 76 -5.53 -2.34 -10.99
N ILE A 77 -5.42 -2.11 -9.68
CA ILE A 77 -6.54 -2.24 -8.73
C ILE A 77 -7.64 -1.23 -9.04
N LYS A 78 -7.29 0.02 -9.38
CA LYS A 78 -8.29 1.02 -9.82
C LYS A 78 -9.04 0.54 -11.06
N VAL A 79 -8.34 0.05 -12.08
CA VAL A 79 -8.97 -0.43 -13.33
C VAL A 79 -9.91 -1.61 -13.04
N GLU A 80 -9.49 -2.56 -12.22
CA GLU A 80 -10.30 -3.72 -11.82
C GLU A 80 -11.54 -3.32 -10.98
N ILE A 81 -11.39 -2.34 -10.09
CA ILE A 81 -12.54 -1.80 -9.34
C ILE A 81 -13.52 -1.12 -10.29
N LEU A 82 -13.01 -0.29 -11.19
CA LEU A 82 -13.86 0.45 -12.12
C LEU A 82 -14.51 -0.48 -13.14
N SER A 83 -13.87 -1.57 -13.58
CA SER A 83 -14.52 -2.56 -14.45
C SER A 83 -15.70 -3.24 -13.75
N ASP A 84 -15.52 -3.62 -12.48
CA ASP A 84 -16.54 -4.36 -11.74
C ASP A 84 -17.71 -3.47 -11.29
N LEU A 85 -17.41 -2.21 -11.00
CA LEU A 85 -18.36 -1.23 -10.47
C LEU A 85 -18.82 -0.19 -11.52
N ALA A 86 -18.39 -0.34 -12.78
CA ALA A 86 -18.67 0.58 -13.89
C ALA A 86 -20.15 0.92 -14.01
N ASP A 87 -21.02 -0.08 -13.83
CA ASP A 87 -22.47 0.10 -13.92
C ASP A 87 -23.11 0.50 -12.59
N GLN A 88 -22.53 0.09 -11.46
CA GLN A 88 -23.14 0.28 -10.14
C GLN A 88 -22.96 1.71 -9.64
N ILE A 89 -21.74 2.26 -9.75
CA ILE A 89 -21.42 3.61 -9.25
C ILE A 89 -22.31 4.67 -9.94
N PRO A 90 -22.42 4.74 -11.27
CA PRO A 90 -23.28 5.72 -11.92
C PRO A 90 -24.77 5.54 -11.58
N LYS A 91 -25.25 4.29 -11.50
CA LYS A 91 -26.65 4.01 -11.13
C LYS A 91 -26.97 4.55 -9.74
N GLU A 92 -26.10 4.32 -8.78
CA GLU A 92 -26.27 4.79 -7.40
C GLU A 92 -26.10 6.30 -7.25
N VAL A 93 -25.14 6.91 -7.94
CA VAL A 93 -24.99 8.38 -8.01
C VAL A 93 -26.25 9.02 -8.59
N LEU A 94 -26.86 8.39 -9.60
CA LEU A 94 -28.14 8.83 -10.15
C LEU A 94 -29.30 8.66 -9.19
N GLN A 95 -29.23 7.88 -8.11
CA GLN A 95 -30.34 7.82 -7.15
C GLN A 95 -30.40 9.10 -6.31
N ASP A 96 -29.25 9.66 -5.94
CA ASP A 96 -29.14 10.83 -5.09
C ASP A 96 -29.62 12.11 -5.81
N LYS A 97 -30.53 12.84 -5.16
CA LYS A 97 -31.06 14.12 -5.68
C LYS A 97 -29.96 15.16 -5.83
N TYR A 98 -28.98 15.18 -4.94
CA TYR A 98 -27.89 16.15 -4.94
C TYR A 98 -26.98 15.96 -6.17
N TYR A 99 -26.50 14.74 -6.40
CA TYR A 99 -25.63 14.46 -7.54
C TYR A 99 -26.34 14.51 -8.88
N LYS A 100 -27.64 14.16 -8.93
CA LYS A 100 -28.49 14.38 -10.12
C LYS A 100 -28.49 15.84 -10.58
N GLU A 101 -28.56 16.78 -9.64
CA GLU A 101 -28.57 18.21 -9.98
C GLU A 101 -27.21 18.67 -10.49
N ILE A 102 -26.12 18.23 -9.85
CA ILE A 102 -24.74 18.49 -10.31
C ILE A 102 -24.55 17.96 -11.73
N LEU A 103 -25.01 16.74 -12.03
CA LEU A 103 -24.90 16.15 -13.36
C LEU A 103 -25.66 16.96 -14.43
N LYS A 104 -26.83 17.52 -14.09
CA LYS A 104 -27.58 18.39 -15.03
C LYS A 104 -26.86 19.70 -15.29
N GLN A 105 -26.31 20.32 -14.26
CA GLN A 105 -25.54 21.57 -14.39
C GLN A 105 -24.28 21.35 -15.24
N LEU A 106 -23.53 20.26 -14.97
CA LEU A 106 -22.37 19.87 -15.78
C LEU A 106 -22.77 19.57 -17.24
N ALA A 107 -23.92 18.93 -17.48
CA ALA A 107 -24.41 18.68 -18.83
C ALA A 107 -24.81 19.95 -19.60
N ARG A 108 -25.14 21.04 -18.90
CA ARG A 108 -25.38 22.37 -19.48
C ARG A 108 -24.08 23.14 -19.78
N GLY A 109 -22.93 22.58 -19.43
CA GLY A 109 -21.63 23.24 -19.55
C GLY A 109 -21.35 24.25 -18.43
N GLU A 110 -22.13 24.24 -17.35
CA GLU A 110 -21.88 25.06 -16.18
C GLU A 110 -20.70 24.48 -15.39
N SER A 111 -19.75 25.33 -14.99
CA SER A 111 -18.67 24.91 -14.10
C SER A 111 -19.19 24.84 -12.67
N VAL A 112 -19.39 23.62 -12.17
CA VAL A 112 -19.93 23.37 -10.83
C VAL A 112 -18.79 23.05 -9.86
N SER A 113 -18.24 24.08 -9.21
CA SER A 113 -17.28 23.91 -8.11
C SER A 113 -16.11 22.96 -8.49
N ASP A 114 -15.71 22.08 -7.57
CA ASP A 114 -14.67 21.07 -7.70
C ASP A 114 -15.13 19.76 -8.41
N TYR A 115 -16.31 19.75 -9.04
CA TYR A 115 -16.87 18.58 -9.71
C TYR A 115 -16.59 18.58 -11.21
N SER A 116 -16.27 17.41 -11.75
CA SER A 116 -16.10 17.18 -13.19
C SER A 116 -16.72 15.87 -13.60
N LEU A 117 -17.08 15.73 -14.88
CA LEU A 117 -17.66 14.51 -15.43
C LEU A 117 -16.63 13.84 -16.34
N GLU A 118 -16.40 12.55 -16.15
CA GLU A 118 -15.58 11.76 -17.06
C GLU A 118 -16.46 11.25 -18.22
N PRO A 119 -16.29 11.76 -19.45
CA PRO A 119 -17.28 11.55 -20.53
C PRO A 119 -17.39 10.09 -20.98
N GLN A 120 -16.28 9.35 -20.93
CA GLN A 120 -16.20 7.97 -21.42
C GLN A 120 -16.81 6.97 -20.43
N ALA A 121 -16.49 7.12 -19.14
CA ALA A 121 -16.93 6.22 -18.09
C ALA A 121 -18.24 6.64 -17.42
N LYS A 122 -18.76 7.84 -17.73
CA LYS A 122 -19.94 8.46 -17.08
C LYS A 122 -19.81 8.53 -15.55
N LEU A 123 -18.57 8.69 -15.07
CA LEU A 123 -18.25 8.79 -13.65
C LEU A 123 -18.22 10.27 -13.24
N LEU A 124 -18.85 10.57 -12.11
CA LEU A 124 -18.73 11.88 -11.47
C LEU A 124 -17.43 11.92 -10.68
N LEU A 125 -16.62 12.94 -10.92
CA LEU A 125 -15.34 13.16 -10.25
C LEU A 125 -15.42 14.36 -9.30
N PHE A 126 -14.67 14.30 -8.21
CA PHE A 126 -14.47 15.40 -7.27
C PHE A 126 -12.98 15.63 -7.00
N LYS A 127 -12.43 16.75 -7.49
CA LYS A 127 -10.98 17.01 -7.51
C LYS A 127 -10.20 15.85 -8.14
N ASP A 128 -10.59 15.46 -9.35
CA ASP A 128 -9.96 14.39 -10.14
C ASP A 128 -10.01 12.98 -9.52
N ARG A 129 -10.92 12.75 -8.59
CA ARG A 129 -11.14 11.44 -7.94
C ARG A 129 -12.55 10.95 -8.16
N VAL A 130 -12.71 9.65 -8.36
CA VAL A 130 -14.02 9.04 -8.57
C VAL A 130 -14.87 9.20 -7.32
N LEU A 131 -16.01 9.86 -7.47
CA LEU A 131 -16.97 10.02 -6.40
C LEU A 131 -17.68 8.69 -6.17
N VAL A 132 -17.60 8.19 -4.94
CA VAL A 132 -18.28 6.97 -4.52
C VAL A 132 -19.53 7.36 -3.74
N PRO A 133 -20.73 6.85 -4.12
CA PRO A 133 -21.97 7.14 -3.42
C PRO A 133 -21.98 6.55 -2.01
N ARG A 134 -22.97 6.95 -1.20
CA ARG A 134 -23.14 6.44 0.17
C ARG A 134 -23.80 5.06 0.18
N ASN A 135 -23.15 4.10 -0.49
CA ASN A 135 -23.50 2.69 -0.49
C ASN A 135 -22.35 1.91 0.18
N GLU A 136 -22.65 1.24 1.29
CA GLU A 136 -21.65 0.52 2.10
C GLU A 136 -21.06 -0.68 1.34
N GLU A 137 -21.81 -1.35 0.47
CA GLU A 137 -21.31 -2.49 -0.31
C GLU A 137 -20.22 -2.05 -1.31
N ILE A 138 -20.44 -0.93 -2.01
CA ILE A 138 -19.47 -0.35 -2.94
C ILE A 138 -18.22 0.10 -2.18
N GLN A 139 -18.40 0.77 -1.04
CA GLN A 139 -17.29 1.23 -0.21
C GLN A 139 -16.47 0.05 0.36
N LEU A 140 -17.15 -1.02 0.79
CA LEU A 140 -16.52 -2.24 1.29
C LEU A 140 -15.73 -2.95 0.20
N ASN A 141 -16.30 -3.10 -1.01
CA ASN A 141 -15.63 -3.76 -2.14
C ASN A 141 -14.33 -3.04 -2.51
N ILE A 142 -14.39 -1.70 -2.64
CA ILE A 142 -13.19 -0.87 -2.90
C ILE A 142 -12.15 -1.12 -1.81
N LEU A 143 -12.57 -1.15 -0.55
CA LEU A 143 -11.65 -1.28 0.57
C LEU A 143 -11.02 -2.68 0.63
N GLN A 144 -11.82 -3.75 0.50
CA GLN A 144 -11.35 -5.13 0.46
C GLN A 144 -10.31 -5.34 -0.63
N LYS A 145 -10.56 -4.85 -1.86
CA LYS A 145 -9.59 -4.96 -2.96
C LYS A 145 -8.25 -4.26 -2.67
N HIS A 146 -8.27 -3.14 -1.95
CA HIS A 146 -7.05 -2.42 -1.57
C HIS A 146 -6.33 -3.03 -0.35
N HIS A 147 -7.05 -3.76 0.52
CA HIS A 147 -6.53 -4.23 1.80
C HIS A 147 -6.23 -5.73 1.84
N GLU A 148 -7.16 -6.57 1.35
CA GLU A 148 -7.13 -8.03 1.44
C GLU A 148 -6.42 -8.70 0.25
N SER A 149 -6.04 -7.94 -0.79
CA SER A 149 -5.27 -8.51 -1.89
C SER A 149 -3.98 -9.16 -1.34
N PRO A 150 -3.67 -10.43 -1.68
CA PRO A 150 -2.44 -11.10 -1.22
C PRO A 150 -1.17 -10.31 -1.52
N LEU A 151 -1.23 -9.43 -2.52
CA LEU A 151 -0.14 -8.56 -2.96
C LEU A 151 -0.13 -7.19 -2.26
N ALA A 152 -1.21 -6.77 -1.61
CA ALA A 152 -1.31 -5.53 -0.84
C ALA A 152 -0.60 -5.65 0.52
N GLY A 153 -0.58 -6.86 1.08
CA GLY A 153 0.12 -7.17 2.33
C GLY A 153 -0.51 -6.51 3.56
N HIS A 154 -1.85 -6.45 3.61
CA HIS A 154 -2.64 -5.89 4.73
C HIS A 154 -2.10 -4.55 5.24
N PRO A 155 -2.12 -3.51 4.39
CA PRO A 155 -1.59 -2.20 4.75
C PRO A 155 -2.33 -1.61 5.97
N GLY A 156 -1.56 -1.04 6.90
CA GLY A 156 -2.15 -0.33 8.05
C GLY A 156 -3.01 0.88 7.64
N GLN A 157 -3.79 1.40 8.59
CA GLN A 157 -4.85 2.41 8.38
C GLN A 157 -4.41 3.61 7.53
N GLU A 158 -3.28 4.23 7.84
CA GLU A 158 -2.82 5.42 7.11
C GLU A 158 -2.44 5.13 5.66
N LYS A 159 -1.83 3.96 5.43
CA LYS A 159 -1.41 3.54 4.09
C LYS A 159 -2.64 3.24 3.24
N THR A 160 -3.59 2.48 3.77
CA THR A 160 -4.87 2.19 3.10
C THR A 160 -5.65 3.46 2.77
N LEU A 161 -5.71 4.41 3.71
CA LEU A 161 -6.34 5.71 3.47
C LEU A 161 -5.66 6.49 2.34
N LYS A 162 -4.32 6.56 2.33
CA LYS A 162 -3.56 7.26 1.27
C LYS A 162 -3.82 6.66 -0.11
N LEU A 163 -3.86 5.33 -0.19
CA LEU A 163 -4.06 4.60 -1.44
C LEU A 163 -5.46 4.86 -2.01
N ILE A 164 -6.49 4.65 -1.21
CA ILE A 164 -7.87 4.85 -1.65
C ILE A 164 -8.14 6.31 -2.00
N LYS A 165 -7.64 7.25 -1.18
CA LYS A 165 -7.84 8.70 -1.38
C LYS A 165 -7.18 9.25 -2.64
N ARG A 166 -6.25 8.52 -3.26
CA ARG A 166 -5.63 8.88 -4.53
C ARG A 166 -6.63 8.82 -5.68
N ASP A 167 -7.48 7.81 -5.68
CA ASP A 167 -8.34 7.48 -6.82
C ASP A 167 -9.83 7.67 -6.55
N PHE A 168 -10.25 7.59 -5.29
CA PHE A 168 -11.65 7.64 -4.87
C PHE A 168 -11.92 8.74 -3.85
N HIS A 169 -13.18 9.16 -3.75
CA HIS A 169 -13.66 10.10 -2.74
C HIS A 169 -15.09 9.77 -2.27
N TRP A 170 -15.32 9.77 -0.96
CA TRP A 170 -16.66 9.79 -0.36
C TRP A 170 -16.67 10.43 1.02
N ALA A 171 -17.85 10.86 1.46
CA ALA A 171 -18.05 11.42 2.79
C ALA A 171 -17.86 10.35 3.87
N GLY A 172 -17.07 10.65 4.92
CA GLY A 172 -16.83 9.71 6.03
C GLY A 172 -15.76 8.64 5.77
N MET A 173 -15.08 8.66 4.61
CA MET A 173 -14.03 7.71 4.23
C MET A 173 -13.02 7.37 5.32
N LYS A 174 -12.49 8.38 6.03
CA LYS A 174 -11.49 8.16 7.09
C LYS A 174 -12.02 7.28 8.22
N LYS A 175 -13.27 7.51 8.64
CA LYS A 175 -13.90 6.77 9.74
C LYS A 175 -14.15 5.33 9.31
N PHE A 176 -14.74 5.15 8.14
CA PHE A 176 -15.03 3.85 7.55
C PHE A 176 -13.76 2.98 7.40
N ILE A 177 -12.68 3.55 6.86
CA ILE A 177 -11.40 2.84 6.70
C ILE A 177 -10.79 2.47 8.04
N LYS A 178 -10.84 3.37 9.02
CA LYS A 178 -10.31 3.11 10.35
C LYS A 178 -11.03 1.95 11.02
N GLU A 179 -12.36 1.95 10.98
CA GLU A 179 -13.20 0.90 11.58
C GLU A 179 -12.91 -0.46 10.94
N TYR A 180 -12.92 -0.54 9.60
CA TYR A 180 -12.63 -1.79 8.91
C TYR A 180 -11.22 -2.32 9.19
N VAL A 181 -10.18 -1.50 9.06
CA VAL A 181 -8.80 -1.97 9.24
C VAL A 181 -8.55 -2.35 10.71
N SER A 182 -9.24 -1.71 11.66
CA SER A 182 -9.18 -2.11 13.08
C SER A 182 -9.83 -3.47 13.38
N SER A 183 -10.75 -3.92 12.53
CA SER A 183 -11.35 -5.27 12.63
C SER A 183 -10.58 -6.37 11.89
N CYS A 184 -9.51 -6.02 11.16
CA CYS A 184 -8.68 -7.03 10.50
C CYS A 184 -7.84 -7.78 11.56
N GLN A 185 -7.96 -9.10 11.56
CA GLN A 185 -7.14 -10.02 12.38
C GLN A 185 -5.88 -10.46 11.64
#